data_AF-A0A9E2A4W0-F1
#
_entry.id   AF-A0A9E2A4W0-F1
#
_cell.length_a   1.000
_cell.length_b   1.000
_cell.length_c   1.000
_cell.angle_alpha   90.00
_cell.angle_beta   90.00
_cell.angle_gamma   90.00
#
_symmetry.space_group_name_H-M   'P 1'
#
loop_
_entity.id
_entity.type
_entity.pdbx_description
1 polymer ?
#
loop_
_entity_poly.entity_id
_entity_poly.type
_entity_poly.pdbx_seq_one_letter_code
_entity_poly.pdbx_strand_id
1 'polypeptide(L)'
;MSRRFMLVVVAIYLGSGLLAGNVLEEQGYAARVLLAIGVQFTIIGLLLNFRGLTERLPQTIAALSGTGFLFGLMSLYLISLIDKEQPQAGLAGLYLLLFLWSLAVDGHIYRHALSSKMGVGVLVAVTIFTINLMLSRTVFG
;
A
#
# COMPACT_ATOMS: atom_id res chain seq x y z
N MET A 1 18.63 9.92 -1.30
CA MET A 1 18.34 8.47 -1.37
C MET A 1 19.08 7.88 -2.56
N SER A 2 19.87 6.81 -2.41
CA SER A 2 20.54 6.21 -3.57
C SER A 2 19.54 5.40 -4.41
N ARG A 3 19.65 5.46 -5.75
CA ARG A 3 18.77 4.71 -6.67
C ARG A 3 18.78 3.20 -6.38
N ARG A 4 19.92 2.67 -5.92
CA ARG A 4 20.09 1.26 -5.54
C ARG A 4 19.25 0.90 -4.32
N PHE A 5 19.23 1.73 -3.29
CA PHE A 5 18.44 1.50 -2.10
C PHE A 5 16.94 1.44 -2.42
N MET A 6 16.43 2.37 -3.23
CA MET A 6 15.04 2.35 -3.68
C MET A 6 14.68 1.04 -4.37
N LEU A 7 15.50 0.58 -5.32
CA LEU A 7 15.25 -0.67 -6.06
C LEU A 7 15.19 -1.88 -5.13
N VAL A 8 16.07 -1.94 -4.13
CA VAL A 8 16.06 -3.03 -3.13
C VAL A 8 14.76 -3.04 -2.33
N VAL A 9 14.32 -1.88 -1.82
CA VAL A 9 13.08 -1.81 -1.02
C VAL A 9 11.84 -2.12 -1.87
N VAL A 10 11.81 -1.67 -3.12
CA VAL A 10 10.74 -2.03 -4.07
C VAL A 10 10.72 -3.54 -4.32
N ALA A 11 11.88 -4.15 -4.57
CA ALA A 11 11.97 -5.59 -4.80
C ALA A 11 11.50 -6.39 -3.58
N ILE A 12 11.87 -5.95 -2.37
CA ILE A 12 11.39 -6.56 -1.12
C ILE A 12 9.87 -6.43 -1.01
N TYR A 13 9.31 -5.26 -1.28
CA TYR A 13 7.88 -5.04 -1.18
C TYR A 13 7.10 -5.89 -2.18
N LEU A 14 7.51 -5.91 -3.45
CA LEU A 14 6.92 -6.77 -4.48
C LEU A 14 7.03 -8.25 -4.11
N GLY A 15 8.21 -8.68 -3.67
CA GLY A 15 8.46 -10.06 -3.22
C GLY A 15 7.56 -10.46 -2.06
N SER A 16 7.35 -9.57 -1.08
CA SER A 16 6.46 -9.82 0.05
C SER A 16 4.99 -10.04 -0.38
N GLY A 17 4.52 -9.32 -1.39
CA GLY A 17 3.17 -9.49 -1.95
C GLY A 17 2.99 -10.85 -2.61
N LEU A 18 4.02 -11.35 -3.30
CA LEU A 18 4.02 -12.69 -3.89
C LEU A 18 4.01 -13.78 -2.81
N LEU A 19 4.83 -13.63 -1.77
CA LEU A 19 4.90 -14.58 -0.65
C LEU A 19 3.59 -14.64 0.12
N ALA A 20 2.97 -13.49 0.38
CA ALA A 20 1.68 -13.39 1.05
C ALA A 20 0.57 -14.17 0.33
N GLY A 21 0.56 -14.17 -1.01
CA GLY A 21 -0.42 -14.94 -1.79
C GLY A 21 -0.30 -16.45 -1.59
N ASN A 22 0.92 -16.97 -1.39
CA ASN A 22 1.12 -18.37 -1.08
C ASN A 22 0.66 -18.72 0.34
N VAL A 23 0.87 -17.83 1.32
CA VAL A 23 0.47 -18.03 2.72
C VAL A 23 -1.04 -18.02 2.88
N LEU A 24 -1.74 -17.16 2.14
CA LEU A 24 -3.19 -16.99 2.24
C LEU A 24 -3.96 -18.05 1.43
N GLU A 25 -3.27 -18.86 0.63
CA GLU A 25 -3.86 -19.84 -0.31
C GLU A 25 -4.94 -19.23 -1.25
N GLU A 26 -4.88 -17.92 -1.45
CA GLU A 26 -5.88 -17.17 -2.21
C GLU A 26 -5.41 -16.98 -3.66
N GLN A 27 -6.07 -17.67 -4.58
CA GLN A 27 -5.77 -17.55 -6.00
C GLN A 27 -5.97 -16.10 -6.48
N GLY A 28 -4.98 -15.57 -7.18
CA GLY A 28 -5.01 -14.20 -7.70
C GLY A 28 -4.62 -13.11 -6.70
N TYR A 29 -4.34 -13.42 -5.43
CA TYR A 29 -3.88 -12.43 -4.45
C TYR A 29 -2.62 -11.69 -4.90
N ALA A 30 -1.62 -12.44 -5.37
CA ALA A 30 -0.38 -11.87 -5.90
C ALA A 30 -0.64 -10.86 -7.04
N ALA A 31 -1.52 -11.20 -7.98
CA ALA A 31 -1.89 -10.31 -9.09
C ALA A 31 -2.63 -9.05 -8.61
N ARG A 32 -3.53 -9.19 -7.62
CA ARG A 32 -4.22 -8.06 -6.98
C ARG A 32 -3.24 -7.11 -6.30
N VAL A 33 -2.26 -7.63 -5.56
CA VAL A 33 -1.23 -6.81 -4.91
C VAL A 33 -0.35 -6.10 -5.93
N LEU A 34 0.12 -6.79 -6.97
CA LEU A 34 0.91 -6.19 -8.04
C LEU A 34 0.14 -5.07 -8.76
N LEU A 35 -1.15 -5.29 -9.05
CA LEU A 35 -2.02 -4.27 -9.61
C LEU A 35 -2.13 -3.06 -8.67
N ALA A 36 -2.36 -3.29 -7.38
CA ALA A 36 -2.50 -2.22 -6.40
C ALA A 36 -1.24 -1.35 -6.28
N ILE A 37 -0.05 -1.99 -6.24
CA ILE A 37 1.25 -1.31 -6.21
C ILE A 37 1.48 -0.53 -7.51
N GLY A 38 1.21 -1.15 -8.66
CA GLY A 38 1.36 -0.52 -9.96
C GLY A 38 0.51 0.74 -10.11
N VAL A 39 -0.76 0.67 -9.70
CA VAL A 39 -1.67 1.82 -9.69
C VAL A 39 -1.16 2.91 -8.75
N GLN A 40 -0.77 2.54 -7.52
CA GLN A 40 -0.26 3.50 -6.53
C GLN A 40 0.96 4.26 -7.05
N PHE A 41 1.96 3.54 -7.61
CA PHE A 41 3.18 4.15 -8.12
C PHE A 41 2.93 5.00 -9.37
N THR A 42 2.04 4.54 -10.25
CA THR A 42 1.68 5.28 -11.45
C THR A 42 1.00 6.60 -11.09
N ILE A 43 0.00 6.57 -10.21
CA ILE A 43 -0.75 7.79 -9.82
C ILE A 43 0.18 8.80 -9.14
N ILE A 44 0.99 8.37 -8.16
CA ILE A 44 1.89 9.31 -7.48
C ILE A 44 2.97 9.86 -8.42
N GLY A 45 3.47 9.03 -9.35
CA GLY A 45 4.39 9.46 -10.40
C GLY A 45 3.80 10.54 -11.31
N LEU A 46 2.55 10.34 -11.75
CA LEU A 46 1.82 11.34 -12.54
C LEU A 46 1.61 12.64 -11.76
N LEU A 47 1.15 12.54 -10.50
CA LEU A 47 0.92 13.73 -9.66
C LEU A 47 2.22 14.52 -9.40
N LEU A 48 3.33 13.83 -9.14
CA LEU A 48 4.64 14.48 -8.99
C LEU A 48 5.10 15.13 -10.30
N ASN A 49 4.87 14.49 -11.43
CA ASN A 49 5.19 15.06 -12.75
C ASN A 49 4.37 16.32 -13.03
N PHE A 50 3.06 16.29 -12.79
CA PHE A 50 2.18 17.45 -12.94
C PHE A 50 2.55 18.61 -12.00
N ARG A 51 3.16 18.31 -10.86
CA ARG A 51 3.65 19.31 -9.90
C ARG A 51 5.08 19.77 -10.16
N GLY A 52 5.80 19.18 -11.13
CA GLY A 52 7.22 19.45 -11.36
C GLY A 52 8.14 18.97 -10.23
N LEU A 53 7.73 17.96 -9.46
CA LEU A 53 8.44 17.43 -8.28
C LEU A 53 9.00 16.01 -8.50
N THR A 54 9.34 15.66 -9.75
CA THR A 54 9.78 14.31 -10.15
C THR A 54 11.06 13.87 -9.45
N GLU A 55 11.91 14.79 -9.03
CA GLU A 55 13.10 14.57 -8.20
C GLU A 55 12.80 13.83 -6.87
N ARG A 56 11.57 13.94 -6.36
CA ARG A 56 11.13 13.30 -5.10
C ARG A 56 10.69 11.87 -5.30
N LEU A 57 10.44 11.45 -6.53
CA LEU A 57 9.90 10.14 -6.87
C LEU A 57 10.68 8.99 -6.22
N PRO A 58 12.02 8.96 -6.22
CA PRO A 58 12.75 7.85 -5.62
C PRO A 58 12.56 7.73 -4.10
N GLN A 59 12.46 8.86 -3.42
CA GLN A 59 12.20 8.88 -1.98
C GLN A 59 10.76 8.46 -1.68
N THR A 60 9.79 8.96 -2.46
CA THR A 60 8.37 8.62 -2.30
C THR A 60 8.12 7.13 -2.52
N ILE A 61 8.64 6.55 -3.62
CA ILE A 61 8.50 5.12 -3.90
C ILE A 61 9.15 4.28 -2.81
N ALA A 62 10.35 4.64 -2.34
CA ALA A 62 11.02 3.91 -1.28
C ALA A 62 10.26 3.99 0.07
N ALA A 63 9.69 5.15 0.40
CA ALA A 63 8.88 5.32 1.61
C ALA A 63 7.59 4.47 1.54
N LEU A 64 6.87 4.50 0.41
CA LEU A 64 5.68 3.67 0.19
C LEU A 64 6.01 2.18 0.24
N SER A 65 7.11 1.77 -0.41
CA SER A 65 7.53 0.36 -0.42
C SER A 65 7.92 -0.13 0.98
N GLY A 66 8.69 0.67 1.73
CA GLY A 66 9.13 0.30 3.07
C GLY A 66 7.99 0.24 4.06
N THR A 67 7.10 1.24 4.06
CA THR A 67 5.94 1.26 4.95
C THR A 67 4.90 0.21 4.55
N GLY A 68 4.62 0.05 3.26
CA GLY A 68 3.74 -1.00 2.73
C GLY A 68 4.21 -2.40 3.09
N PHE A 69 5.52 -2.66 3.03
CA PHE A 69 6.11 -3.93 3.49
C PHE A 69 5.85 -4.18 4.99
N LEU A 70 6.13 -3.18 5.85
CA LEU A 70 5.92 -3.31 7.29
C LEU A 70 4.43 -3.53 7.63
N PHE A 71 3.53 -2.76 7.04
CA PHE A 71 2.09 -2.95 7.21
C PHE A 71 1.61 -4.28 6.65
N GLY A 72 2.19 -4.75 5.54
CA GLY A 72 1.92 -6.08 4.99
C GLY A 72 2.28 -7.20 5.97
N LEU A 73 3.46 -7.15 6.59
CA LEU A 73 3.87 -8.11 7.62
C LEU A 73 2.95 -8.08 8.84
N MET A 74 2.61 -6.89 9.32
CA MET A 74 1.69 -6.72 10.45
C MET A 74 0.29 -7.25 10.13
N SER A 75 -0.20 -7.00 8.90
CA SER A 75 -1.47 -7.54 8.41
C SER A 75 -1.44 -9.07 8.36
N LEU A 76 -0.39 -9.68 7.81
CA LEU A 76 -0.24 -11.14 7.77
C LEU A 76 -0.19 -11.74 9.17
N TYR A 77 0.55 -11.12 10.09
CA TYR A 77 0.58 -11.55 11.47
C TYR A 77 -0.81 -11.51 12.11
N LEU A 78 -1.56 -10.42 11.97
CA LEU A 78 -2.92 -10.35 12.49
C LEU A 78 -3.84 -11.40 11.88
N ILE A 79 -3.78 -11.61 10.56
CA ILE A 79 -4.58 -12.63 9.87
C ILE A 79 -4.25 -14.04 10.38
N SER A 80 -2.98 -14.33 10.68
CA SER A 80 -2.57 -15.63 11.23
C SER A 80 -3.12 -15.94 12.62
N LEU A 81 -3.58 -14.92 13.35
CA LEU A 81 -4.22 -15.08 14.66
C LEU A 81 -5.73 -15.34 14.54
N ILE A 82 -6.33 -15.15 13.36
CA ILE A 82 -7.77 -15.31 13.16
C ILE A 82 -8.14 -16.80 13.11
N ASP A 83 -8.77 -17.27 14.18
CA ASP A 83 -9.59 -18.48 14.14
C ASP A 83 -10.89 -18.27 13.31
N LYS A 84 -11.04 -19.00 12.21
CA LYS A 84 -12.20 -18.88 11.31
C LYS A 84 -13.49 -19.43 11.93
N GLU A 85 -13.42 -20.24 12.98
CA GLU A 85 -14.58 -20.86 13.61
C GLU A 85 -15.27 -19.95 14.63
N GLN A 86 -14.61 -18.85 15.04
CA GLN A 86 -15.12 -17.96 16.09
C GLN A 86 -15.17 -16.49 15.65
N PRO A 87 -16.28 -15.79 15.93
CA PRO A 87 -16.37 -14.35 15.69
C PRO A 87 -15.43 -13.59 16.63
N GLN A 88 -14.46 -12.88 16.07
CA GLN A 88 -13.42 -12.16 16.81
C GLN A 88 -13.47 -10.66 16.54
N ALA A 89 -14.48 -10.00 17.11
CA ALA A 89 -14.69 -8.55 16.95
C ALA A 89 -13.45 -7.71 17.34
N GLY A 90 -12.70 -8.14 18.37
CA GLY A 90 -11.46 -7.48 18.78
C GLY A 90 -10.38 -7.49 17.70
N LEU A 91 -10.11 -8.63 17.06
CA LEU A 91 -9.15 -8.74 15.97
C LEU A 91 -9.62 -7.96 14.73
N ALA A 92 -10.92 -8.02 14.41
CA ALA A 92 -11.48 -7.24 13.31
C ALA A 92 -11.31 -5.73 13.53
N GLY A 93 -11.56 -5.24 14.76
CA GLY A 93 -11.32 -3.85 15.14
C GLY A 93 -9.85 -3.46 15.05
N LEU A 94 -8.93 -4.34 15.48
CA LEU A 94 -7.49 -4.11 15.37
C LEU A 94 -7.02 -4.07 13.91
N TYR A 95 -7.55 -4.96 13.07
CA TYR A 95 -7.28 -4.96 11.63
C TYR A 95 -7.77 -3.68 10.95
N LEU A 96 -8.97 -3.20 11.31
CA LEU A 96 -9.50 -1.93 10.83
C LEU A 96 -8.62 -0.76 11.29
N LEU A 97 -8.19 -0.75 12.55
CA LEU A 97 -7.29 0.29 13.06
C LEU A 97 -5.95 0.27 12.31
N LEU A 98 -5.41 -0.91 12.03
CA LEU A 98 -4.19 -1.08 11.25
C LEU A 98 -4.34 -0.50 9.85
N PHE A 99 -5.46 -0.78 9.19
CA PHE A 99 -5.79 -0.23 7.88
C PHE A 99 -5.93 1.30 7.90
N LEU A 100 -6.62 1.86 8.89
CA LEU A 100 -6.74 3.32 9.02
C LEU A 100 -5.37 3.98 9.28
N TRP A 101 -4.52 3.32 10.07
CA TRP A 101 -3.17 3.80 10.33
C TRP A 101 -2.30 3.76 9.07
N SER A 102 -2.34 2.68 8.29
CA SER A 102 -1.60 2.61 7.02
C SER A 102 -2.04 3.70 6.04
N LEU A 103 -3.35 3.95 5.94
CA LEU A 103 -3.90 5.01 5.11
C LEU A 103 -3.45 6.42 5.56
N ALA A 104 -3.37 6.64 6.87
CA ALA A 104 -2.86 7.89 7.44
C ALA A 104 -1.36 8.09 7.15
N VAL A 105 -0.56 7.00 7.17
CA VAL A 105 0.86 7.02 6.82
C VAL A 105 1.04 7.33 5.33
N ASP A 106 0.29 6.67 4.44
CA ASP A 106 0.29 6.99 3.02
C ASP A 106 -0.09 8.45 2.78
N GLY A 107 -1.14 8.94 3.44
CA GLY A 107 -1.54 10.34 3.39
C GLY A 107 -0.44 11.29 3.84
N HIS A 108 0.30 10.94 4.90
CA HIS A 108 1.45 11.70 5.36
C HIS A 108 2.61 11.71 4.34
N ILE A 109 2.87 10.58 3.67
CA ILE A 109 3.88 10.47 2.61
C ILE A 109 3.49 11.35 1.42
N TYR A 110 2.25 11.25 0.94
CA TYR A 110 1.76 12.04 -0.19
C TYR A 110 1.75 13.53 0.10
N ARG A 111 1.39 13.92 1.34
CA ARG A 111 1.48 15.30 1.80
C ARG A 111 2.89 15.86 1.55
N HIS A 112 3.93 15.15 1.97
CA HIS A 112 5.32 15.60 1.82
C HIS A 112 5.79 15.52 0.37
N ALA A 113 5.47 14.43 -0.33
CA ALA A 113 5.83 14.25 -1.73
C ALA A 113 5.31 15.41 -2.58
N LEU A 114 4.05 15.79 -2.41
CA LEU A 114 3.36 16.82 -3.19
C LEU A 114 3.48 18.23 -2.61
N SER A 115 4.25 18.44 -1.53
CA SER A 115 4.33 19.74 -0.82
C SER A 115 2.95 20.33 -0.49
N SER A 116 2.06 19.49 0.05
CA SER A 116 0.65 19.84 0.25
C SER A 116 0.23 19.78 1.73
N LYS A 117 -1.04 20.06 2.02
CA LYS A 117 -1.64 19.94 3.35
C LYS A 117 -2.03 18.49 3.62
N MET A 118 -2.11 18.09 4.89
CA MET A 118 -2.46 16.72 5.29
C MET A 118 -3.77 16.24 4.66
N GLY A 119 -4.80 17.09 4.63
CA GLY A 119 -6.08 16.74 4.00
C GLY A 119 -5.96 16.37 2.52
N VAL A 120 -5.06 17.01 1.76
CA VAL A 120 -4.81 16.65 0.36
C VAL A 120 -4.10 15.31 0.25
N GLY A 121 -3.10 15.06 1.10
CA GLY A 121 -2.40 13.78 1.14
C GLY A 121 -3.36 12.62 1.45
N VAL A 122 -4.22 12.78 2.46
CA VAL A 122 -5.25 11.78 2.81
C VAL A 122 -6.25 11.60 1.67
N LEU A 123 -6.71 12.68 1.04
CA LEU A 123 -7.62 12.60 -0.12
C LEU A 123 -6.99 11.77 -1.25
N VAL A 124 -5.71 11.99 -1.55
CA VAL A 124 -4.98 11.19 -2.54
C VAL A 124 -4.93 9.72 -2.14
N ALA A 125 -4.61 9.40 -0.87
CA ALA A 125 -4.58 8.03 -0.38
C ALA A 125 -5.94 7.33 -0.52
N VAL A 126 -7.02 7.98 -0.07
CA VAL A 126 -8.40 7.48 -0.20
C VAL A 126 -8.78 7.29 -1.67
N THR A 127 -8.38 8.21 -2.55
CA THR A 127 -8.68 8.12 -3.98
C THR A 127 -7.97 6.93 -4.62
N ILE A 128 -6.67 6.75 -4.36
CA ILE A 128 -5.89 5.60 -4.84
C ILE A 128 -6.50 4.29 -4.31
N PHE A 129 -6.84 4.24 -3.02
CA PHE A 129 -7.51 3.08 -2.42
C PHE A 129 -8.83 2.77 -3.12
N THR A 130 -9.67 3.78 -3.35
CA THR A 130 -10.96 3.63 -4.02
C THR A 130 -10.79 3.10 -5.45
N ILE A 131 -9.83 3.65 -6.20
CA ILE A 131 -9.50 3.18 -7.55
C ILE A 131 -9.06 1.71 -7.50
N ASN A 132 -8.18 1.35 -6.56
CA ASN A 132 -7.71 -0.03 -6.39
C ASN A 132 -8.85 -1.00 -6.04
N LEU A 133 -9.80 -0.59 -5.20
CA LEU A 133 -10.99 -1.38 -4.92
C LEU A 133 -11.83 -1.61 -6.17
N MET A 134 -12.09 -0.55 -6.95
CA MET A 134 -12.89 -0.64 -8.18
C MET A 134 -12.21 -1.52 -9.23
N LEU A 135 -10.92 -1.33 -9.45
CA LEU A 135 -10.13 -2.14 -10.39
C LEU A 135 -10.05 -3.58 -9.93
N SER A 136 -9.78 -3.84 -8.65
CA SER A 136 -9.72 -5.21 -8.13
C SER A 136 -11.03 -5.96 -8.31
N ARG A 137 -12.17 -5.29 -8.06
CA ARG A 137 -13.50 -5.87 -8.30
C ARG A 137 -13.80 -6.09 -9.79
N THR A 138 -13.33 -5.22 -10.66
CA THR A 138 -13.60 -5.34 -12.11
C THR A 138 -12.74 -6.42 -12.76
N VAL A 139 -11.49 -6.58 -12.31
CA VAL A 139 -10.51 -7.49 -12.91
C VAL A 139 -10.58 -8.90 -12.29
N PHE A 140 -10.91 -9.00 -11.00
CA PHE A 140 -10.85 -10.26 -10.25
C PHE A 140 -12.14 -10.59 -9.48
N GLY A 141 -13.21 -9.80 -9.65
CA GLY A 141 -14.51 -10.05 -9.05
C GLY A 141 -15.40 -10.95 -9.91
#